data_AF-A0A439UXC0-F1
#
_entry.id   AF-A0A439UXC0-F1
#
_cell.length_a   1.000
_cell.length_b   1.000
_cell.length_c   1.000
_cell.angle_alpha   90.00
_cell.angle_beta   90.00
_cell.angle_gamma   90.00
#
_symmetry.space_group_name_H-M   'P 1'
#
loop_
_entity.id
_entity.type
_entity.pdbx_description
1 polymer ?
#
loop_
_entity_poly.entity_id
_entity_poly.type
_entity_poly.pdbx_seq_one_letter_code
_entity_poly.pdbx_strand_id
1 'polypeptide(L)'
;MSKALTSFALVAVLTALLMALSLAVARHGYPYGAIGVRRLDGIADAGTFIPIAAVYFFSAMLMMILPIRAAGIVLTQAADAIFWTVIVLLATIVGGLLARWAFGQGSAVWALLNWRFLFAVAVIGCHFVMNELRRNVLLRSLFFVIFAAATLACLFWSFTL
;
A
#
# COMPACT_ATOMS: atom_id res chain seq x y z
N MET A 1 8.81 13.08 8.64
CA MET A 1 7.93 12.00 9.13
C MET A 1 6.52 12.46 9.49
N SER A 2 6.30 13.71 9.93
CA SER A 2 4.95 14.23 10.26
C SER A 2 3.94 14.07 9.12
N LYS A 3 4.31 14.43 7.88
CA LYS A 3 3.41 14.37 6.71
C LYS A 3 2.83 12.98 6.46
N ALA A 4 3.66 11.93 6.53
CA ALA A 4 3.21 10.56 6.27
C ALA A 4 2.21 10.08 7.33
N LEU A 5 2.51 10.35 8.60
CA LEU A 5 1.64 10.00 9.72
C LEU A 5 0.32 10.79 9.68
N THR A 6 0.38 12.10 9.39
CA THR A 6 -0.83 12.93 9.29
C THR A 6 -1.71 12.54 8.10
N SER A 7 -1.11 12.27 6.94
CA SER A 7 -1.86 11.81 5.75
C SER A 7 -2.47 10.43 5.99
N PHE A 8 -1.71 9.51 6.58
CA PHE A 8 -2.21 8.19 6.97
C PHE A 8 -3.40 8.32 7.94
N ALA A 9 -3.24 9.08 9.03
CA ALA A 9 -4.28 9.27 10.03
C ALA A 9 -5.54 9.92 9.43
N LEU A 10 -5.37 10.96 8.60
CA LEU A 10 -6.47 11.61 7.93
C LEU A 10 -7.27 10.64 7.04
N VAL A 11 -6.58 9.89 6.18
CA VAL A 11 -7.24 8.92 5.30
C VAL A 11 -7.92 7.82 6.12
N ALA A 12 -7.22 7.26 7.12
CA ALA A 12 -7.77 6.20 7.96
C ALA A 12 -9.04 6.65 8.70
N VAL A 13 -9.05 7.86 9.27
CA VAL A 13 -10.22 8.42 9.96
C VAL A 13 -11.36 8.66 8.98
N LEU A 14 -11.11 9.28 7.83
CA LEU A 14 -12.16 9.55 6.84
C LEU A 14 -12.76 8.23 6.30
N THR A 15 -11.93 7.23 6.00
CA THR A 15 -12.40 5.91 5.58
C THR A 15 -13.18 5.21 6.69
N ALA A 16 -12.72 5.30 7.95
CA ALA A 16 -13.43 4.72 9.09
C ALA A 16 -14.82 5.35 9.26
N LEU A 17 -14.94 6.68 9.13
CA LEU A 17 -16.23 7.37 9.18
C LEU A 17 -17.15 6.96 8.04
N LEU A 18 -16.64 6.84 6.81
CA LEU A 18 -17.42 6.37 5.66
C LEU A 18 -17.91 4.93 5.84
N MET A 19 -17.07 4.05 6.37
CA MET A 19 -17.42 2.67 6.68
C MET A 19 -18.46 2.62 7.82
N ALA A 20 -18.26 3.37 8.89
CA ALA A 20 -19.18 3.47 10.01
C ALA A 20 -20.56 3.97 9.58
N LEU A 21 -20.62 5.00 8.74
CA LEU A 21 -21.86 5.50 8.17
C LEU A 21 -22.55 4.42 7.33
N SER A 22 -21.80 3.72 6.48
CA SER A 22 -22.33 2.64 5.65
C SER A 22 -22.90 1.49 6.49
N LEU A 23 -22.20 1.10 7.57
CA LEU A 23 -22.65 0.08 8.51
C LEU A 23 -23.89 0.53 9.29
N ALA A 24 -23.95 1.78 9.76
CA ALA A 24 -25.10 2.33 10.45
C ALA A 24 -26.33 2.35 9.54
N VAL A 25 -26.20 2.86 8.32
CA VAL A 25 -27.28 2.90 7.32
C VAL A 25 -27.77 1.47 6.98
N ALA A 26 -26.86 0.51 6.86
CA ALA A 26 -27.22 -0.89 6.63
C ALA A 26 -28.01 -1.50 7.80
N ARG A 27 -27.65 -1.18 9.05
CA ARG A 27 -28.38 -1.63 10.25
C ARG A 27 -29.80 -1.08 10.31
N HIS A 28 -30.04 0.11 9.77
CA HIS A 28 -31.37 0.71 9.66
C HIS A 28 -32.20 0.14 8.49
N GLY A 29 -31.69 -0.87 7.75
CA GLY A 29 -32.43 -1.55 6.69
C GLY A 29 -32.35 -0.86 5.32
N TYR A 30 -31.57 0.21 5.17
CA TYR A 30 -31.40 0.88 3.89
C TYR A 30 -30.38 0.15 3.00
N PRO A 31 -30.72 -0.14 1.72
CA PRO A 31 -29.86 -0.92 0.82
C PRO A 31 -28.54 -0.21 0.49
N TYR A 32 -28.52 1.12 0.53
CA TYR A 32 -27.33 1.93 0.25
C TYR A 32 -26.17 1.65 1.22
N GLY A 33 -26.46 1.26 2.46
CA GLY A 33 -25.42 0.90 3.42
C GLY A 33 -24.62 -0.32 2.99
N ALA A 34 -25.29 -1.37 2.53
CA ALA A 34 -24.63 -2.59 2.04
C ALA A 34 -23.80 -2.32 0.77
N ILE A 35 -24.30 -1.46 -0.13
CA ILE A 35 -23.55 -1.02 -1.31
C ILE A 35 -22.29 -0.25 -0.91
N GLY A 36 -22.39 0.65 0.07
CA GLY A 36 -21.26 1.42 0.60
C GLY A 36 -20.17 0.52 1.17
N VAL A 37 -20.53 -0.44 2.03
CA VAL A 37 -19.60 -1.43 2.58
C VAL A 37 -18.91 -2.21 1.46
N ARG A 38 -19.67 -2.74 0.49
CA ARG A 38 -19.12 -3.53 -0.62
C ARG A 38 -18.14 -2.74 -1.49
N ARG A 39 -18.42 -1.45 -1.75
CA ARG A 39 -17.52 -0.58 -2.52
C ARG A 39 -16.23 -0.29 -1.75
N LEU A 40 -16.34 -0.01 -0.46
CA LEU A 40 -15.17 0.21 0.39
C LEU A 40 -14.32 -1.05 0.51
N ASP A 41 -14.92 -2.24 0.62
CA ASP A 41 -14.20 -3.51 0.63
C ASP A 41 -13.48 -3.79 -0.68
N GLY A 42 -14.10 -3.46 -1.83
CA GLY A 42 -13.47 -3.60 -3.14
C GLY A 42 -12.24 -2.70 -3.32
N ILE A 43 -12.17 -1.57 -2.61
CA ILE A 43 -11.01 -0.67 -2.59
C ILE A 43 -9.99 -1.14 -1.55
N ALA A 44 -10.47 -1.53 -0.37
CA ALA A 44 -9.68 -1.94 0.79
C ALA A 44 -9.23 -3.42 0.69
N ASP A 45 -8.70 -3.81 -0.45
CA ASP A 45 -8.22 -5.17 -0.68
C ASP A 45 -6.69 -5.25 -0.60
N ALA A 46 -6.19 -6.05 0.36
CA ALA A 46 -4.76 -6.38 0.47
C ALA A 46 -4.23 -7.09 -0.80
N GLY A 47 -5.14 -7.67 -1.58
CA GLY A 47 -5.08 -7.85 -3.03
C GLY A 47 -4.05 -7.02 -3.78
N THR A 48 -4.30 -5.72 -3.69
CA THR A 48 -3.74 -4.69 -4.54
C THR A 48 -2.30 -4.34 -4.19
N PHE A 49 -1.77 -4.73 -3.02
CA PHE A 49 -0.38 -4.47 -2.67
C PHE A 49 0.62 -5.20 -3.57
N ILE A 50 0.29 -6.39 -4.08
CA ILE A 50 1.19 -7.18 -4.93
C ILE A 50 1.49 -6.46 -6.26
N PRO A 51 0.50 -6.09 -7.08
CA PRO A 51 0.77 -5.38 -8.33
C PRO A 51 1.39 -3.99 -8.09
N ILE A 52 0.97 -3.29 -7.03
CA ILE A 52 1.56 -1.98 -6.67
C ILE A 52 3.04 -2.14 -6.30
N ALA A 53 3.39 -3.16 -5.53
CA ALA A 53 4.78 -3.45 -5.17
C ALA A 53 5.62 -3.87 -6.38
N ALA A 54 5.05 -4.62 -7.34
CA ALA A 54 5.74 -4.95 -8.59
C ALA A 54 6.21 -3.69 -9.33
N VAL A 55 5.31 -2.71 -9.50
CA VAL A 55 5.63 -1.44 -10.19
C VAL A 55 6.61 -0.61 -9.36
N TYR A 56 6.51 -0.65 -8.03
CA TYR A 56 7.48 0.00 -7.14
C TYR A 56 8.89 -0.59 -7.31
N PHE A 57 9.03 -1.91 -7.22
CA PHE A 57 10.33 -2.58 -7.33
C PHE A 57 10.92 -2.42 -8.73
N PHE A 58 10.08 -2.42 -9.76
CA PHE A 58 10.53 -2.08 -11.11
C PHE A 58 11.09 -0.65 -11.18
N SER A 59 10.38 0.32 -10.59
CA SER A 59 10.85 1.71 -10.50
C SER A 59 12.16 1.82 -9.71
N ALA A 60 12.28 1.10 -8.60
CA ALA A 60 13.50 1.03 -7.79
C ALA A 60 14.67 0.41 -8.56
N MET A 61 14.42 -0.67 -9.30
CA MET A 61 15.39 -1.31 -10.20
C MET A 61 15.91 -0.33 -11.25
N LEU A 62 15.01 0.44 -11.89
CA LEU A 62 15.39 1.47 -12.86
C LEU A 62 16.32 2.52 -12.24
N MET A 63 16.07 2.96 -11.00
CA MET A 63 16.94 3.91 -10.30
C MET A 63 18.35 3.36 -10.03
N MET A 64 18.50 2.03 -9.95
CA MET A 64 19.80 1.39 -9.75
C MET A 64 20.63 1.33 -11.03
N ILE A 65 20.06 1.52 -12.21
CA ILE A 65 20.82 1.52 -13.48
C ILE A 65 20.92 2.90 -14.12
N LEU A 66 19.92 3.76 -13.90
CA LEU A 66 19.84 5.05 -14.57
C LEU A 66 20.90 6.06 -14.07
N PRO A 67 21.30 7.03 -14.92
CA PRO A 67 22.06 8.19 -14.50
C PRO A 67 21.34 8.95 -13.38
N ILE A 68 22.09 9.64 -12.52
CA ILE A 68 21.57 10.28 -11.29
C ILE A 68 20.36 11.19 -11.57
N ARG A 69 20.38 11.96 -12.66
CA ARG A 69 19.26 12.84 -13.06
C ARG A 69 17.99 12.06 -13.39
N ALA A 70 18.10 11.04 -14.24
CA ALA A 70 16.97 10.21 -14.65
C ALA A 70 16.42 9.41 -13.46
N ALA A 71 17.28 8.86 -12.61
CA ALA A 71 16.86 8.20 -11.38
C ALA A 71 16.11 9.14 -10.42
N GLY A 72 16.47 10.44 -10.38
CA GLY A 72 15.71 11.45 -9.62
C GLY A 72 14.30 11.69 -10.18
N ILE A 73 14.13 11.66 -11.51
CA ILE A 73 12.81 11.76 -12.15
C ILE A 73 11.96 10.54 -11.77
N VAL A 74 12.51 9.33 -11.87
CA VAL A 74 11.79 8.10 -11.49
C VAL A 74 11.41 8.11 -10.00
N LEU A 75 12.28 8.61 -9.13
CA LEU A 75 11.96 8.75 -7.70
C LEU A 75 10.75 9.65 -7.49
N THR A 76 10.79 10.86 -8.01
CA THR A 76 9.76 11.87 -7.76
C THR A 76 8.43 11.61 -8.47
N GLN A 77 8.46 11.02 -9.67
CA GLN A 77 7.26 10.85 -10.50
C GLN A 77 6.61 9.46 -10.36
N ALA A 78 7.40 8.41 -10.13
CA ALA A 78 6.90 7.05 -10.04
C ALA A 78 6.94 6.54 -8.60
N ALA A 79 8.12 6.44 -7.99
CA ALA A 79 8.26 5.77 -6.71
C ALA A 79 7.62 6.52 -5.54
N ASP A 80 7.71 7.86 -5.51
CA ASP A 80 7.03 8.70 -4.52
C ASP A 80 5.51 8.55 -4.63
N ALA A 81 4.97 8.63 -5.86
CA ALA A 81 3.54 8.44 -6.10
C ALA A 81 3.07 7.06 -5.64
N ILE A 82 3.81 6.00 -6.00
CA ILE A 82 3.50 4.63 -5.60
C ILE A 82 3.60 4.45 -4.08
N PHE A 83 4.62 5.02 -3.44
CA PHE A 83 4.77 5.00 -1.98
C PHE A 83 3.55 5.63 -1.30
N TRP A 84 3.09 6.80 -1.76
CA TRP A 84 1.90 7.43 -1.22
C TRP A 84 0.64 6.60 -1.47
N THR A 85 0.50 5.96 -2.62
CA THR A 85 -0.59 5.01 -2.89
C THR A 85 -0.61 3.86 -1.89
N VAL A 86 0.55 3.27 -1.57
CA VAL A 86 0.67 2.22 -0.54
C VAL A 86 0.22 2.73 0.82
N ILE A 87 0.63 3.94 1.21
CA ILE A 87 0.23 4.55 2.50
C ILE A 87 -1.27 4.79 2.55
N VAL A 88 -1.87 5.34 1.48
CA VAL A 88 -3.31 5.62 1.38
C VAL A 88 -4.13 4.32 1.42
N LEU A 89 -3.71 3.30 0.68
CA LEU A 89 -4.37 2.00 0.68
C LEU A 89 -4.29 1.32 2.06
N LEU A 90 -3.12 1.33 2.70
CA LEU A 90 -2.93 0.80 4.05
C LEU A 90 -3.84 1.53 5.04
N ALA A 91 -3.88 2.86 4.99
CA ALA A 91 -4.76 3.69 5.82
C ALA A 91 -6.24 3.34 5.60
N THR A 92 -6.63 3.14 4.35
CA THR A 92 -8.00 2.79 3.95
C THR A 92 -8.41 1.44 4.56
N ILE A 93 -7.55 0.43 4.45
CA ILE A 93 -7.81 -0.89 5.04
C ILE A 93 -7.90 -0.80 6.56
N VAL A 94 -6.93 -0.16 7.21
CA VAL A 94 -6.91 0.01 8.68
C VAL A 94 -8.16 0.76 9.15
N GLY A 95 -8.55 1.85 8.50
CA GLY A 95 -9.76 2.60 8.83
C GLY A 95 -11.04 1.77 8.70
N GLY A 96 -11.18 1.00 7.62
CA GLY A 96 -12.32 0.10 7.43
C GLY A 96 -12.40 -0.99 8.51
N LEU A 97 -11.27 -1.60 8.87
CA LEU A 97 -11.20 -2.62 9.91
C LEU A 97 -11.50 -2.06 11.30
N LEU A 98 -11.00 -0.87 11.63
CA LEU A 98 -11.30 -0.19 12.89
C LEU A 98 -12.79 0.11 13.03
N ALA A 99 -13.44 0.60 11.96
CA ALA A 99 -14.89 0.82 11.96
C ALA A 99 -15.67 -0.48 12.19
N ARG A 100 -15.28 -1.57 11.52
CA ARG A 100 -15.91 -2.90 11.72
C ARG A 100 -15.75 -3.40 13.14
N TRP A 101 -14.55 -3.27 13.70
CA TRP A 101 -14.27 -3.64 15.08
C TRP A 101 -15.14 -2.84 16.06
N ALA A 102 -15.25 -1.52 15.88
CA ALA A 102 -16.11 -0.65 16.69
C ALA A 102 -17.60 -1.00 16.57
N PHE A 103 -18.04 -1.54 15.43
CA PHE A 103 -19.40 -2.04 15.21
C PHE A 103 -19.57 -3.51 15.64
N GLY A 104 -18.63 -4.10 16.39
CA GLY A 104 -18.77 -5.43 17.00
C GLY A 104 -18.33 -6.60 16.11
N GLN A 105 -17.74 -6.34 14.94
CA GLN A 105 -17.12 -7.38 14.10
C GLN A 105 -15.66 -7.61 14.53
N GLY A 106 -15.46 -8.09 15.76
CA GLY A 106 -14.13 -8.19 16.38
C GLY A 106 -13.12 -9.04 15.59
N SER A 107 -13.60 -10.05 14.87
CA SER A 107 -12.76 -10.92 14.03
C SER A 107 -12.16 -10.22 12.82
N ALA A 108 -12.69 -9.06 12.41
CA ALA A 108 -12.22 -8.32 11.23
C ALA A 108 -10.75 -7.89 11.36
N VAL A 109 -10.28 -7.61 12.57
CA VAL A 109 -8.91 -7.13 12.81
C VAL A 109 -7.85 -8.19 12.44
N TRP A 110 -8.20 -9.48 12.49
CA TRP A 110 -7.32 -10.57 12.06
C TRP A 110 -6.96 -10.51 10.57
N ALA A 111 -7.71 -9.76 9.76
CA ALA A 111 -7.36 -9.51 8.37
C ALA A 111 -5.99 -8.82 8.23
N LEU A 112 -5.52 -8.08 9.25
CA LEU A 112 -4.18 -7.46 9.26
C LEU A 112 -3.04 -8.48 9.29
N LEU A 113 -3.29 -9.73 9.68
CA LEU A 113 -2.30 -10.82 9.63
C LEU A 113 -2.12 -11.40 8.22
N ASN A 114 -2.81 -10.88 7.22
CA ASN A 114 -2.64 -11.32 5.85
C ASN A 114 -1.19 -11.08 5.39
N TRP A 115 -0.50 -12.14 4.95
CA TRP A 115 0.89 -12.07 4.49
C TRP A 115 1.11 -11.05 3.37
N ARG A 116 0.07 -10.67 2.62
CA ARG A 116 0.15 -9.65 1.55
C ARG A 116 0.56 -8.28 2.08
N PHE A 117 0.37 -7.97 3.36
CA PHE A 117 0.87 -6.74 3.98
C PHE A 117 2.41 -6.68 4.02
N LEU A 118 3.11 -7.81 3.87
CA LEU A 118 4.58 -7.82 3.74
C LEU A 118 5.05 -6.98 2.55
N PHE A 119 4.30 -6.93 1.46
CA PHE A 119 4.64 -6.10 0.30
C PHE A 119 4.54 -4.61 0.61
N ALA A 120 3.52 -4.18 1.37
CA ALA A 120 3.41 -2.80 1.83
C ALA A 120 4.61 -2.41 2.70
N VAL A 121 4.96 -3.27 3.67
CA VAL A 121 6.12 -3.05 4.55
C VAL A 121 7.42 -3.00 3.75
N ALA A 122 7.59 -3.90 2.78
CA ALA A 122 8.78 -3.94 1.93
C ALA A 122 8.91 -2.66 1.08
N VAL A 123 7.82 -2.17 0.48
CA VAL A 123 7.82 -0.90 -0.26
C VAL A 123 8.19 0.27 0.64
N ILE A 124 7.55 0.38 1.81
CA ILE A 124 7.81 1.46 2.77
C ILE A 124 9.27 1.43 3.23
N GLY A 125 9.78 0.25 3.62
CA GLY A 125 11.15 0.06 4.07
C GLY A 125 12.17 0.44 2.99
N CYS A 126 11.99 -0.09 1.77
CA CYS A 126 12.85 0.22 0.63
C CYS A 126 12.85 1.72 0.32
N HIS A 127 11.69 2.38 0.42
CA HIS A 127 11.56 3.80 0.16
C HIS A 127 12.41 4.65 1.12
N PHE A 128 12.43 4.31 2.42
CA PHE A 128 13.24 5.02 3.40
C PHE A 128 14.74 4.85 3.21
N VAL A 129 15.21 3.68 2.76
CA VAL A 129 16.64 3.41 2.55
C VAL A 129 17.12 3.71 1.13
N MET A 130 16.21 4.08 0.21
CA MET A 130 16.49 4.24 -1.22
C MET A 130 17.66 5.17 -1.51
N ASN A 131 17.78 6.26 -0.74
CA ASN A 131 18.85 7.22 -0.94
C ASN A 131 20.24 6.61 -0.63
N GLU A 132 20.34 5.75 0.39
CA GLU A 132 21.59 5.08 0.72
C GLU A 132 21.93 3.95 -0.25
N LEU A 133 20.92 3.22 -0.72
CA LEU A 133 21.10 2.19 -1.76
C LEU A 133 21.70 2.78 -3.04
N ARG A 134 21.30 4.01 -3.41
CA ARG A 134 21.77 4.67 -4.63
C ARG A 134 23.18 5.25 -4.54
N ARG A 135 23.64 5.59 -3.33
CA ARG A 135 24.94 6.25 -3.11
C ARG A 135 26.12 5.30 -3.19
N ASN A 136 25.94 4.06 -2.73
CA ASN A 136 27.02 3.06 -2.72
C ASN A 136 26.93 2.15 -3.96
N VAL A 137 28.00 2.09 -4.75
CA VAL A 137 28.07 1.30 -6.00
C VAL A 137 27.81 -0.19 -5.75
N LEU A 138 28.32 -0.74 -4.65
CA LEU A 138 28.14 -2.15 -4.32
C LEU A 138 26.70 -2.47 -3.91
N LEU A 139 26.06 -1.58 -3.13
CA LEU A 139 24.64 -1.72 -2.80
C LEU A 139 23.79 -1.56 -4.05
N ARG A 140 24.14 -0.63 -4.93
CA ARG A 140 23.41 -0.34 -6.16
C ARG A 140 23.37 -1.55 -7.10
N SER A 141 24.49 -2.25 -7.29
CA SER A 141 24.53 -3.46 -8.13
C SER A 141 23.81 -4.65 -7.47
N LEU A 142 23.98 -4.83 -6.16
CA LEU A 142 23.29 -5.88 -5.42
C LEU A 142 21.77 -5.68 -5.45
N PHE A 143 21.30 -4.47 -5.15
CA PHE A 143 19.89 -4.16 -5.10
C PHE A 143 19.23 -4.09 -6.48
N PHE A 144 19.99 -3.88 -7.56
CA PHE A 144 19.47 -4.10 -8.91
C PHE A 144 18.96 -5.55 -9.07
N VAL A 145 19.77 -6.54 -8.68
CA VAL A 145 19.38 -7.96 -8.78
C VAL A 145 18.24 -8.28 -7.81
N ILE A 146 18.29 -7.77 -6.58
CA ILE A 146 17.23 -7.99 -5.59
C ILE A 146 15.90 -7.39 -6.08
N PHE A 147 15.89 -6.16 -6.59
CA PHE A 147 14.67 -5.53 -7.09
C PHE A 147 14.15 -6.19 -8.37
N ALA A 148 15.03 -6.71 -9.23
CA ALA A 148 14.62 -7.52 -10.37
C ALA A 148 13.90 -8.80 -9.89
N ALA A 149 14.50 -9.53 -8.95
CA ALA A 149 13.90 -10.73 -8.37
C ALA A 149 12.58 -10.44 -7.66
N ALA A 150 12.50 -9.36 -6.87
CA ALA A 150 11.29 -8.93 -6.20
C ALA A 150 10.20 -8.51 -7.20
N THR A 151 10.55 -7.82 -8.28
CA THR A 151 9.61 -7.47 -9.36
C THR A 151 9.04 -8.73 -9.99
N LEU A 152 9.89 -9.69 -10.37
CA LEU A 152 9.47 -10.95 -10.97
C LEU A 152 8.61 -11.79 -10.01
N ALA A 153 8.98 -11.87 -8.74
CA ALA A 153 8.19 -12.54 -7.71
C ALA A 153 6.80 -11.89 -7.56
N CYS A 154 6.73 -10.57 -7.50
CA CYS A 154 5.45 -9.87 -7.42
C CYS A 154 4.59 -10.14 -8.67
N LEU A 155 5.18 -10.10 -9.88
CA LEU A 155 4.47 -10.42 -11.11
C LEU A 155 3.94 -11.85 -11.09
N PHE A 156 4.78 -12.84 -10.72
CA PHE A 156 4.38 -14.24 -10.61
C PHE A 156 3.16 -14.42 -9.70
N TRP A 157 3.20 -13.86 -8.48
CA TRP A 157 2.07 -13.95 -7.54
C TRP A 157 0.86 -13.11 -7.94
N SER A 158 1.04 -12.07 -8.76
CA SER A 158 -0.06 -11.24 -9.23
C SER A 158 -0.88 -11.90 -10.35
N PHE A 159 -0.28 -12.84 -11.09
CA PHE A 159 -0.94 -13.61 -12.17
C PHE A 159 -1.51 -14.96 -11.72
N THR A 160 -1.32 -15.36 -10.46
CA THR A 160 -1.95 -16.56 -9.86
C THR A 160 -3.34 -16.29 -9.28
N LEU A 161 -3.92 -15.13 -9.57
CA LEU A 161 -5.29 -14.71 -9.21
C LEU A 161 -6.21 -14.89 -10.43
#